data_AF-A0A7Y4UHH8-F1
#
_entry.id   AF-A0A7Y4UHH8-F1
#
_cell.length_a   1.000
_cell.length_b   1.000
_cell.length_c   1.000
_cell.angle_alpha   90.00
_cell.angle_beta   90.00
_cell.angle_gamma   90.00
#
_symmetry.space_group_name_H-M   'P 1'
#
loop_
_entity.id
_entity.type
_entity.pdbx_description
1 polymer ?
#
loop_
_entity_poly.entity_id
_entity_poly.type
_entity_poly.pdbx_seq_one_letter_code
_entity_poly.pdbx_strand_id
1 'polypeptide(L)'
;MTSLDEWLALPVTQLKVELLSEDATIPHGLLAALEQDARSGARQLAAQLRKRRQANQIEGQRLRFLLKYENELWQQGFKFVAGVDEAGVGPLAGPVVASAVILPEGYKLRELNDSKKLNAEQRDGL
;
A
#
# COMPACT_ATOMS: atom_id res chain seq x y z
N MET A 1 -15.72 -0.73 22.54
CA MET A 1 -15.45 0.29 21.51
C MET A 1 -15.08 1.55 22.24
N THR A 2 -13.83 1.99 22.14
CA THR A 2 -13.37 3.25 22.72
C THR A 2 -14.21 4.39 22.13
N SER A 3 -14.76 5.26 22.96
CA SER A 3 -15.59 6.37 22.48
C SER A 3 -14.71 7.41 21.76
N LEU A 4 -15.29 8.22 20.87
CA LEU A 4 -14.56 9.32 20.23
C LEU A 4 -13.98 10.29 21.26
N ASP A 5 -14.69 10.50 22.37
CA ASP A 5 -14.28 11.39 23.45
C ASP A 5 -13.05 10.87 24.19
N GLU A 6 -12.96 9.56 24.41
CA GLU A 6 -11.77 8.91 24.99
C GLU A 6 -10.53 9.13 24.12
N TRP A 7 -10.68 9.06 22.79
CA TRP A 7 -9.58 9.36 21.86
C TRP A 7 -9.18 10.84 21.91
N LEU A 8 -10.15 11.76 21.93
CA LEU A 8 -9.87 13.19 21.98
C LEU A 8 -9.23 13.61 23.31
N ALA A 9 -9.49 12.89 24.42
CA ALA A 9 -8.85 13.15 25.70
C ALA A 9 -7.34 12.80 25.71
N LEU A 10 -6.87 11.93 24.82
CA LEU A 10 -5.47 11.51 24.78
C LEU A 10 -4.53 12.66 24.37
N PRO A 11 -3.29 12.71 24.92
CA PRO A 11 -2.22 13.55 24.41
C PRO A 11 -1.94 13.26 22.93
N VAL A 12 -1.62 14.31 22.17
CA VAL A 12 -1.29 14.21 20.73
C VAL A 12 -0.12 13.25 20.48
N THR A 13 0.81 13.13 21.43
CA THR A 13 1.93 12.17 21.37
C THR A 13 1.45 10.73 21.37
N GLN A 14 0.50 10.39 22.25
CA GLN A 14 -0.10 9.06 22.30
C GLN A 14 -0.94 8.79 21.05
N LEU A 15 -1.73 9.78 20.60
CA LEU A 15 -2.49 9.68 19.36
C LEU A 15 -1.60 9.38 18.14
N LYS A 16 -0.41 9.97 18.07
CA LYS A 16 0.55 9.69 16.99
C LYS A 16 1.02 8.25 17.02
N VAL A 17 1.38 7.72 18.18
CA VAL A 17 1.86 6.34 18.33
C VAL A 17 0.78 5.35 17.90
N GLU A 18 -0.44 5.54 18.40
CA GLU A 18 -1.56 4.64 18.13
C GLU A 18 -2.01 4.71 16.67
N LEU A 19 -2.22 5.91 16.13
CA LEU A 19 -2.86 6.10 14.83
C LEU A 19 -1.88 6.02 13.65
N LEU A 20 -0.57 6.25 13.85
CA LEU A 20 0.42 6.15 12.77
C LEU A 20 1.03 4.77 12.61
N SER A 21 0.71 3.80 13.48
CA SER A 21 1.08 2.40 13.25
C SER A 21 0.48 1.87 11.94
N GLU A 22 1.12 0.87 11.33
CA GLU A 22 0.70 0.33 10.03
C GLU A 22 -0.67 -0.36 10.11
N ASP A 23 -0.94 -1.05 11.22
CA ASP A 23 -2.18 -1.78 11.48
C ASP A 23 -3.23 -0.94 12.24
N ALA A 24 -2.98 0.36 12.42
CA ALA A 24 -3.89 1.25 13.12
C ALA A 24 -5.27 1.27 12.46
N THR A 25 -6.28 0.80 13.18
CA THR A 25 -7.68 0.97 12.77
C THR A 25 -8.18 2.31 13.28
N ILE A 26 -8.51 3.23 12.37
CA ILE A 26 -9.05 4.53 12.72
C ILE A 26 -10.56 4.38 12.99
N PRO A 27 -11.05 4.69 14.21
CA PRO A 27 -12.47 4.67 14.52
C PRO A 27 -13.29 5.57 13.58
N HIS A 28 -14.54 5.18 13.33
CA HIS A 28 -15.45 5.98 12.51
C HIS A 28 -15.64 7.37 13.12
N GLY A 29 -15.55 8.42 12.30
CA GLY A 29 -15.70 9.81 12.74
C GLY A 29 -14.46 10.45 13.40
N LEU A 30 -13.47 9.68 13.85
CA LEU A 30 -12.32 10.23 14.58
C LEU A 30 -11.49 11.22 13.74
N LEU A 31 -11.30 10.93 12.45
CA LEU A 31 -10.56 11.82 11.56
C LEU A 31 -11.24 13.19 11.43
N ALA A 32 -12.57 13.21 11.27
CA ALA A 32 -13.33 14.46 11.21
C ALA A 32 -13.31 15.21 12.54
N ALA A 33 -13.34 14.48 13.66
CA ALA A 33 -13.20 15.08 14.99
C ALA A 33 -11.81 15.72 15.19
N LEU A 34 -10.73 15.05 14.77
CA LEU A 34 -9.37 15.59 14.86
C LEU A 34 -9.15 16.80 13.93
N GLU A 35 -9.84 16.88 12.79
CA GLU A 35 -9.81 18.05 11.90
C GLU A 35 -10.40 19.30 12.57
N GLN A 36 -11.36 19.13 13.50
CA GLN A 36 -12.02 20.21 14.24
C GLN A 36 -11.43 20.45 15.64
N ASP A 37 -10.42 19.68 16.04
CA ASP A 37 -9.81 19.77 17.37
C ASP A 37 -9.13 21.13 17.60
N ALA A 38 -9.28 21.69 18.80
CA ALA A 38 -8.67 22.95 19.17
C ALA A 38 -7.13 22.90 19.12
N ARG A 39 -6.54 21.73 19.41
CA ARG A 39 -5.09 21.51 19.46
C ARG A 39 -4.52 21.47 18.04
N SER A 40 -3.59 22.37 17.75
CA SER A 40 -2.91 22.44 16.44
C SER A 40 -2.23 21.11 16.06
N GLY A 41 -1.65 20.41 17.04
CA GLY A 41 -1.03 19.09 16.84
C GLY A 41 -2.01 17.99 16.43
N ALA A 42 -3.25 18.02 16.92
CA ALA A 42 -4.29 17.07 16.54
C ALA A 42 -4.75 17.32 15.10
N ARG A 43 -4.93 18.59 14.70
CA ARG A 43 -5.24 18.98 13.32
C ARG A 43 -4.13 18.62 12.33
N GLN A 44 -2.86 18.78 12.74
CA GLN A 44 -1.72 18.33 11.94
C GLN A 44 -1.70 16.80 11.76
N LEU A 45 -2.00 16.05 12.82
CA LEU A 45 -2.13 14.60 12.75
C LEU A 45 -3.27 14.19 11.80
N ALA A 46 -4.41 14.88 11.85
CA ALA A 46 -5.53 14.62 10.94
C ALA A 46 -5.12 14.80 9.46
N ALA A 47 -4.40 15.87 9.13
CA ALA A 47 -3.88 16.11 7.79
C ALA A 47 -2.93 14.99 7.32
N GLN A 48 -2.04 14.52 8.21
CA GLN A 48 -1.13 13.41 7.91
C GLN A 48 -1.90 12.10 7.66
N LEU A 49 -2.87 11.77 8.51
CA LEU A 49 -3.72 10.58 8.35
C LEU A 49 -4.55 10.62 7.06
N ARG A 50 -5.08 11.81 6.71
CA ARG A 50 -5.83 12.02 5.46
C ARG A 50 -4.95 11.78 4.24
N LYS A 51 -3.73 12.34 4.22
CA LYS A 51 -2.74 12.11 3.16
C LYS A 51 -2.40 10.63 3.03
N ARG A 52 -2.12 9.94 4.15
CA ARG A 52 -1.86 8.49 4.17
C ARG A 52 -3.03 7.69 3.60
N ARG A 53 -4.26 8.01 4.01
CA ARG A 53 -5.47 7.32 3.54
C ARG A 53 -5.69 7.51 2.04
N GLN A 54 -5.49 8.73 1.53
CA GLN A 54 -5.60 9.02 0.10
C GLN A 54 -4.55 8.26 -0.71
N ALA A 55 -3.30 8.25 -0.26
CA ALA A 55 -2.23 7.48 -0.89
C ALA A 55 -2.55 5.97 -0.91
N ASN A 56 -3.00 5.41 0.22
CA ASN A 56 -3.41 4.00 0.31
C ASN A 56 -4.61 3.67 -0.59
N GLN A 57 -5.55 4.60 -0.79
CA GLN A 57 -6.69 4.40 -1.69
C GLN A 57 -6.26 4.38 -3.16
N ILE A 58 -5.39 5.31 -3.56
CA ILE A 58 -4.83 5.36 -4.92
C ILE A 58 -4.03 4.08 -5.19
N GLU A 59 -3.16 3.68 -4.26
CA GLU A 59 -2.39 2.45 -4.41
C GLU A 59 -3.28 1.21 -4.45
N GLY A 60 -4.33 1.16 -3.62
CA GLY A 60 -5.32 0.10 -3.68
C GLY A 60 -6.06 0.02 -5.02
N GLN A 61 -6.36 1.15 -5.65
CA GLN A 61 -6.93 1.18 -7.00
C GLN A 61 -5.94 0.66 -8.04
N ARG A 62 -4.68 1.10 -7.98
CA ARG A 62 -3.60 0.65 -8.86
C ARG A 62 -3.40 -0.86 -8.77
N LEU A 63 -3.29 -1.41 -7.56
CA LEU A 63 -3.11 -2.84 -7.32
C LEU A 63 -4.30 -3.67 -7.80
N ARG A 64 -5.54 -3.18 -7.64
CA ARG A 64 -6.73 -3.85 -8.19
C ARG A 64 -6.69 -3.93 -9.72
N PHE A 65 -6.19 -2.89 -10.38
CA PHE A 65 -6.03 -2.90 -11.83
C PHE A 65 -4.90 -3.82 -12.28
N LEU A 66 -3.75 -3.76 -11.59
CA LEU A 66 -2.57 -4.57 -11.90
C LEU A 66 -2.86 -6.07 -11.75
N LEU A 67 -3.56 -6.47 -10.67
CA LEU A 67 -3.90 -7.86 -10.37
C LEU A 67 -5.21 -8.33 -11.01
N LYS A 68 -5.72 -7.62 -12.03
CA LYS A 68 -7.04 -7.91 -12.61
C LYS A 68 -7.13 -9.38 -13.05
N TYR A 69 -6.14 -9.85 -13.81
CA TYR A 69 -6.15 -11.19 -14.39
C TYR A 69 -5.94 -12.27 -13.35
N GLU A 70 -5.04 -12.05 -12.40
CA GLU A 70 -4.78 -12.93 -11.27
C GLU A 70 -6.04 -13.11 -10.43
N ASN A 71 -6.75 -12.02 -10.12
CA ASN A 71 -8.00 -12.08 -9.38
C ASN A 71 -9.09 -12.86 -10.13
N GLU A 72 -9.22 -12.68 -11.45
CA GLU A 72 -10.17 -13.45 -12.26
C GLU A 72 -9.83 -14.95 -12.28
N LEU A 73 -8.55 -15.31 -12.33
CA LEU A 73 -8.08 -16.70 -12.29
C LEU A 73 -8.25 -17.33 -10.90
N TRP A 74 -7.94 -16.61 -9.83
CA TRP A 74 -8.18 -17.07 -8.45
C TRP A 74 -9.67 -17.33 -8.19
N GLN A 75 -10.56 -16.45 -8.69
CA GLN A 75 -12.02 -16.65 -8.59
C GLN A 75 -12.52 -17.89 -9.33
N GLN A 76 -11.82 -18.33 -10.38
CA GLN A 76 -12.09 -19.58 -11.10
C GLN A 76 -11.53 -20.82 -10.38
N GLY A 77 -10.82 -20.64 -9.26
CA GLY A 77 -10.27 -21.73 -8.45
C GLY A 77 -8.84 -22.13 -8.80
N PHE A 78 -8.17 -21.42 -9.72
CA PHE A 78 -6.75 -21.64 -9.98
C PHE A 78 -5.93 -21.15 -8.79
N LYS A 79 -5.16 -22.03 -8.15
CA LYS A 79 -4.40 -21.69 -6.93
C LYS A 79 -3.04 -21.07 -7.22
N PHE A 80 -2.45 -21.39 -8.37
CA PHE A 80 -1.10 -20.98 -8.74
C PHE A 80 -1.17 -20.25 -10.07
N VAL A 81 -0.95 -18.93 -10.03
CA VAL A 81 -0.91 -18.06 -11.21
C VAL A 81 0.51 -17.54 -11.33
N ALA A 82 1.15 -17.81 -12.46
CA ALA A 82 2.51 -17.35 -12.75
C ALA A 82 2.47 -16.13 -13.68
N GLY A 83 3.08 -15.04 -13.25
CA GLY A 83 3.45 -13.94 -14.15
C GLY A 83 4.75 -14.28 -14.87
N VAL A 84 4.83 -14.03 -16.17
CA VAL A 84 6.01 -14.33 -17.00
C VAL A 84 6.46 -13.06 -17.70
N ASP A 85 7.77 -12.82 -17.75
CA ASP A 85 8.37 -11.69 -18.47
C ASP A 85 9.77 -12.07 -19.00
N GLU A 86 10.20 -11.39 -20.05
CA GLU A 86 11.50 -11.59 -20.69
C GLU A 86 12.31 -10.31 -20.86
N ALA A 87 13.64 -10.45 -20.82
CA ALA A 87 14.58 -9.39 -21.07
C ALA A 87 15.63 -9.82 -22.10
N GLY A 88 16.09 -8.88 -22.92
CA GLY A 88 17.18 -9.11 -23.88
C GLY A 88 16.74 -9.39 -25.32
N VAL A 89 15.48 -9.16 -25.70
CA VAL A 89 14.99 -9.38 -27.07
C VAL A 89 15.52 -8.36 -28.09
N GLY A 90 15.82 -7.13 -27.65
CA GLY A 90 16.27 -6.02 -28.51
C GLY A 90 17.78 -5.89 -28.78
N PRO A 91 18.68 -6.17 -27.82
CA PRO A 91 20.13 -6.06 -28.04
C PRO A 91 20.68 -6.99 -29.15
N LEU A 92 21.76 -6.56 -29.81
CA LEU A 92 22.43 -7.32 -30.88
C LEU A 92 23.22 -8.55 -30.40
N ALA A 93 23.53 -8.61 -29.11
CA ALA A 93 24.27 -9.69 -28.49
C ALA A 93 23.85 -9.86 -27.03
N GLY A 94 24.05 -11.07 -26.50
CA GLY A 94 23.59 -11.48 -25.18
C GLY A 94 22.38 -12.42 -25.26
N PRO A 95 22.14 -13.21 -24.20
CA PRO A 95 21.01 -14.12 -24.17
C PRO A 95 19.69 -13.36 -23.95
N VAL A 96 18.59 -13.95 -24.44
CA VAL A 96 17.24 -13.62 -23.94
C VAL A 96 17.03 -14.44 -22.67
N VAL A 97 16.60 -13.78 -21.60
CA VAL A 97 16.31 -14.42 -20.31
C VAL A 97 14.84 -14.19 -19.99
N ALA A 98 14.13 -15.28 -19.66
CA ALA A 98 12.75 -15.22 -19.22
C ALA A 98 12.65 -15.73 -17.77
N SER A 99 11.66 -15.21 -17.03
CA SER A 99 11.37 -15.64 -15.66
C SER A 99 9.87 -15.87 -15.49
N ALA A 100 9.52 -16.76 -14.56
CA ALA A 100 8.15 -17.01 -14.14
C ALA A 100 8.07 -16.91 -12.61
N VAL A 101 7.15 -16.10 -12.10
CA VAL A 101 6.99 -15.87 -10.65
C VAL A 101 5.54 -16.14 -10.27
N ILE A 102 5.35 -16.97 -9.25
CA ILE A 102 4.06 -17.22 -8.61
C ILE A 102 4.04 -16.46 -7.28
N LEU A 103 3.13 -15.50 -7.15
CA LEU A 103 2.92 -14.77 -5.91
C LEU A 103 1.80 -15.41 -5.08
N PRO A 104 1.87 -15.35 -3.73
CA PRO A 104 0.75 -15.75 -2.89
C PRO A 104 -0.52 -14.97 -3.22
N GLU A 105 -1.69 -15.60 -3.05
CA GLU A 105 -2.97 -14.91 -3.21
C GLU A 105 -3.08 -13.71 -2.26
N GLY A 106 -3.53 -12.58 -2.80
CA GLY A 106 -3.65 -11.33 -2.02
C GLY A 106 -2.31 -10.67 -1.66
N TYR A 107 -1.18 -11.14 -2.21
CA TYR A 107 0.10 -10.47 -2.06
C TYR A 107 0.03 -9.05 -2.63
N LYS A 108 0.42 -8.06 -1.80
CA LYS A 108 0.42 -6.65 -2.16
C LYS A 108 1.85 -6.16 -2.18
N LEU A 109 2.49 -6.20 -3.34
CA LEU A 109 3.79 -5.58 -3.50
C LEU A 109 3.60 -4.07 -3.61
N ARG A 110 3.72 -3.40 -2.46
CA ARG A 110 3.71 -1.93 -2.41
C ARG A 110 4.95 -1.45 -3.16
N GLU A 111 4.80 -0.35 -3.88
CA GLU A 111 5.93 0.32 -4.56
C GLU A 111 6.54 -0.44 -5.74
N LEU A 112 5.93 -1.54 -6.22
CA LEU A 112 6.28 -2.14 -7.51
C LEU A 112 5.92 -1.16 -8.63
N ASN A 113 6.78 -0.20 -8.91
CA ASN A 113 6.75 0.58 -10.13
C ASN A 113 7.59 -0.13 -11.19
N ASP A 114 7.23 0.10 -12.46
CA ASP A 114 7.93 -0.39 -13.65
C ASP A 114 9.45 -0.46 -13.38
N SER A 115 10.03 -1.65 -13.49
CA SER A 115 11.43 -1.93 -13.14
C SER A 115 12.41 -0.97 -13.84
N LYS A 116 11.96 -0.32 -14.91
CA LYS A 116 12.64 0.74 -15.64
C LYS A 116 12.84 2.05 -14.85
N LYS A 117 12.16 2.25 -13.74
CA LYS A 117 12.29 3.42 -12.84
C LYS A 117 13.01 3.11 -11.54
N LEU A 118 13.31 1.84 -11.26
CA LEU A 118 14.09 1.44 -10.10
C LEU A 118 15.58 1.55 -10.44
N ASN A 119 16.37 2.09 -9.52
CA ASN A 119 17.82 1.99 -9.64
C ASN A 119 18.28 0.55 -9.32
N ALA A 120 19.55 0.24 -9.63
CA ALA A 120 20.08 -1.11 -9.44
C ALA A 120 19.96 -1.60 -7.99
N GLU A 121 20.29 -0.73 -7.02
CA GLU A 121 20.22 -1.05 -5.59
C GLU A 121 18.79 -1.34 -5.10
N GLN A 122 17.81 -0.58 -5.57
CA GLN A 122 16.40 -0.79 -5.25
C GLN A 122 15.88 -2.09 -5.83
N ARG A 123 16.34 -2.47 -7.02
CA ARG A 123 15.93 -3.73 -7.66
C ARG A 123 16.51 -4.95 -6.94
N ASP A 124 17.76 -4.87 -6.51
CA ASP A 124 18.43 -5.98 -5.82
C ASP A 124 17.88 -6.22 -4.39
N GLY A 125 17.20 -5.22 -3.82
CA GLY A 125 16.58 -5.31 -2.49
C GLY A 125 15.10 -5.75 -2.46
N LEU A 126 14.48 -5.99 -3.62
CA LEU A 126 13.11 -6.53 -3.75
C LEU A 126 13.11 -8.06 -3.71
#